data_AF-A0A554J6F6-F1
#
_entry.id   AF-A0A554J6F6-F1
#
_cell.length_a   1.000
_cell.length_b   1.000
_cell.length_c   1.000
_cell.angle_alpha   90.00
_cell.angle_beta   90.00
_cell.angle_gamma   90.00
#
_symmetry.space_group_name_H-M   'P 1'
#
loop_
_entity.id
_entity.type
_entity.pdbx_description
1 polymer ?
#
loop_
_entity_poly.entity_id
_entity_poly.type
_entity_poly.pdbx_seq_one_letter_code
_entity_poly.pdbx_strand_id
1 'polypeptide(L)'
;MRRRRLIKNKKSFFLIISAIALFSIGALLIWAVSLKIPDIKSLETRKIEQSTKIYDRTGTVLLDDLSQNMMRTVIPESEISPYIKQATVAIEDT
;
A
#
# COMPACT_ATOMS: atom_id res chain seq x y z
N MET A 1 -5.94 50.60 41.45
CA MET A 1 -5.62 49.15 41.68
C MET A 1 -6.51 48.17 40.85
N ARG A 2 -6.85 48.43 39.57
CA ARG A 2 -7.81 47.59 38.78
C ARG A 2 -7.26 46.85 37.54
N ARG A 3 -5.99 47.03 37.15
CA ARG A 3 -5.42 46.42 35.92
C ARG A 3 -5.16 44.90 35.97
N ARG A 4 -5.09 44.27 37.16
CA ARG A 4 -4.71 42.85 37.31
C ARG A 4 -5.82 41.84 36.92
N ARG A 5 -7.11 42.22 36.94
CA ARG A 5 -8.23 41.31 36.61
C ARG A 5 -8.34 41.00 35.11
N LEU A 6 -8.12 41.99 34.23
CA LEU A 6 -8.23 41.82 32.78
C LEU A 6 -7.16 40.89 32.19
N ILE A 7 -5.93 40.89 32.74
CA ILE A 7 -4.84 40.02 32.29
C ILE A 7 -5.10 38.56 32.68
N LYS A 8 -5.72 38.32 33.84
CA LYS A 8 -6.14 36.96 34.25
C LYS A 8 -7.19 36.39 33.31
N ASN A 9 -8.12 37.22 32.82
CA ASN A 9 -9.17 36.79 31.89
C ASN A 9 -8.59 36.45 30.50
N LYS A 10 -7.60 37.21 30.00
CA LYS A 10 -6.92 36.89 28.73
C LYS A 10 -6.07 35.62 28.81
N LYS A 11 -5.33 35.42 29.91
CA LYS A 11 -4.56 34.17 30.14
C LYS A 11 -5.48 32.96 30.29
N SER A 12 -6.57 33.10 31.05
CA SER A 12 -7.58 32.03 31.19
C SER A 12 -8.22 31.69 29.85
N PHE A 13 -8.60 32.70 29.06
CA PHE A 13 -9.16 32.53 27.72
C PHE A 13 -8.18 31.81 26.78
N PHE A 14 -6.90 32.19 26.81
CA PHE A 14 -5.86 31.51 26.04
C PHE A 14 -5.68 30.05 26.46
N LEU A 15 -5.68 29.76 27.77
CA LEU A 15 -5.59 28.40 28.29
C LEU A 15 -6.79 27.54 27.87
N ILE A 16 -8.00 28.11 27.88
CA ILE A 16 -9.22 27.41 27.43
C ILE A 16 -9.14 27.09 25.94
N ILE A 17 -8.73 28.05 25.11
CA ILE A 17 -8.55 27.82 23.66
C ILE A 17 -7.48 26.75 23.41
N SER A 18 -6.35 26.82 24.13
CA SER A 18 -5.29 25.82 24.00
C SER A 18 -5.77 24.42 24.39
N ALA A 19 -6.58 24.30 25.45
CA ALA A 19 -7.12 23.02 25.89
C ALA A 19 -8.10 22.44 24.86
N ILE A 20 -8.98 23.28 24.31
CA ILE A 20 -9.91 22.87 23.24
C ILE A 20 -9.14 22.43 21.99
N ALA A 21 -8.14 23.20 21.58
CA ALA A 21 -7.32 22.85 20.41
C ALA A 21 -6.62 21.49 20.61
N LEU A 22 -6.02 21.26 21.79
CA LEU A 22 -5.36 20.00 22.09
C LEU A 22 -6.35 18.82 22.06
N PHE A 23 -7.53 19.02 22.64
CA PHE A 23 -8.59 18.02 22.65
C PHE A 23 -9.10 17.71 21.24
N SER A 24 -9.33 18.74 20.42
CA SER A 24 -9.74 18.59 19.02
C SER A 24 -8.69 17.87 18.18
N ILE A 25 -7.41 18.17 18.36
CA ILE A 25 -6.32 17.46 17.69
C ILE A 25 -6.30 15.98 18.11
N GLY A 26 -6.42 15.69 19.40
CA GLY A 26 -6.49 14.31 19.89
C GLY A 26 -7.67 13.53 19.29
N ALA A 27 -8.85 14.16 19.24
CA ALA A 27 -10.04 13.58 18.62
C ALA A 27 -9.85 13.34 17.11
N LEU A 28 -9.23 14.29 16.39
CA LEU A 28 -8.92 14.15 14.97
C LEU A 28 -7.92 13.01 14.70
N LEU A 29 -6.92 12.83 15.57
CA LEU A 29 -5.96 11.73 15.43
C LEU A 29 -6.62 10.37 15.67
N ILE A 30 -7.47 10.25 16.69
CA ILE A 30 -8.24 9.01 16.94
C ILE A 30 -9.15 8.70 15.75
N TRP A 31 -9.84 9.71 15.22
CA TRP A 31 -10.66 9.57 14.02
C TRP A 31 -9.82 9.17 12.79
N ALA A 32 -8.68 9.80 12.57
CA ALA A 32 -7.79 9.49 11.44
C ALA A 32 -7.28 8.04 11.49
N VAL A 33 -6.91 7.52 12.67
CA VAL A 33 -6.48 6.13 12.84
C VAL A 33 -7.62 5.13 12.58
N SER A 34 -8.87 5.54 12.76
CA SER A 34 -10.05 4.71 12.45
C SER A 34 -10.42 4.66 10.97
N LEU A 35 -9.79 5.50 10.12
CA LEU A 35 -9.96 5.43 8.68
C LEU A 35 -9.37 4.11 8.18
N LYS A 36 -10.19 3.30 7.50
CA LYS A 36 -9.73 2.06 6.88
C LYS A 36 -8.73 2.40 5.78
N ILE A 37 -7.48 2.03 5.99
CA ILE A 37 -6.47 1.98 4.94
C ILE A 37 -6.76 0.72 4.10
N PRO A 38 -6.70 0.79 2.76
CA PRO A 38 -6.87 -0.39 1.92
C PRO A 38 -5.91 -1.51 2.33
N ASP A 39 -6.43 -2.75 2.39
CA ASP A 39 -5.63 -3.93 2.72
C ASP A 39 -4.68 -4.26 1.56
N ILE A 40 -3.38 -4.36 1.86
CA ILE A 40 -2.34 -4.77 0.92
C ILE A 40 -2.57 -6.19 0.38
N LYS A 41 -3.36 -7.03 1.07
CA LYS A 41 -3.74 -8.36 0.57
C LYS A 41 -4.55 -8.33 -0.73
N SER A 42 -5.16 -7.19 -1.06
CA SER A 42 -5.78 -6.97 -2.37
C SER A 42 -4.77 -7.00 -3.53
N LEU A 43 -3.49 -6.75 -3.24
CA LEU A 43 -2.40 -6.84 -4.23
C LEU A 43 -1.99 -8.30 -4.49
N GLU A 44 -2.01 -9.15 -3.45
CA GLU A 44 -1.74 -10.59 -3.59
C GLU A 44 -2.85 -11.33 -4.34
N THR A 45 -4.09 -10.88 -4.16
CA THR A 45 -5.27 -11.51 -4.78
C THR A 45 -5.56 -11.01 -6.19
N ARG A 46 -4.66 -10.22 -6.79
CA ARG A 46 -4.78 -9.90 -8.21
C ARG A 46 -4.65 -11.21 -8.98
N LYS A 47 -5.77 -11.71 -9.50
CA LYS A 47 -5.80 -12.84 -10.42
C LYS A 47 -5.03 -12.41 -11.66
N ILE A 48 -3.78 -12.83 -11.74
CA ILE A 48 -2.92 -12.54 -12.87
C ILE A 48 -3.53 -13.31 -14.05
N GLU A 49 -4.04 -12.59 -15.04
CA GLU A 49 -4.51 -13.23 -16.26
C GLU A 49 -3.34 -13.97 -16.92
N GLN A 50 -3.55 -15.24 -17.21
CA GLN A 50 -2.59 -16.10 -17.88
C GLN A 50 -3.21 -16.59 -19.19
N SER A 51 -2.34 -16.77 -20.18
CA SER A 51 -2.64 -17.48 -21.42
C SER A 51 -3.12 -18.90 -21.14
N THR A 52 -4.19 -19.33 -21.81
CA THR A 52 -4.60 -20.74 -21.85
C THR A 52 -3.70 -21.48 -22.84
N LYS A 53 -2.97 -22.49 -22.36
CA LYS A 53 -2.02 -23.26 -23.16
C LYS A 53 -2.50 -24.69 -23.39
N ILE A 54 -2.35 -25.17 -24.62
CA ILE A 54 -2.67 -26.54 -25.04
C ILE A 54 -1.36 -27.29 -25.25
N TYR A 55 -1.20 -28.43 -24.57
CA TYR A 55 -0.03 -29.29 -24.69
C TYR A 55 -0.38 -30.64 -25.33
N ASP A 56 0.63 -31.34 -25.83
CA ASP A 56 0.51 -32.74 -26.24
C ASP A 56 0.23 -33.67 -25.02
N ARG A 57 -0.02 -34.96 -25.29
CA ARG A 57 -0.41 -35.91 -24.22
C ARG A 57 0.64 -36.02 -23.10
N THR A 58 1.92 -35.81 -23.43
CA THR A 58 3.03 -35.90 -22.48
C THR A 58 3.19 -34.62 -21.67
N GLY A 59 2.49 -33.54 -22.03
CA GLY A 59 2.56 -32.24 -21.36
C GLY A 59 3.85 -31.47 -21.66
N THR A 60 4.62 -31.92 -22.65
CA THR A 60 5.98 -31.41 -22.91
C THR A 60 6.02 -30.46 -24.10
N VAL A 61 5.25 -30.76 -25.15
CA VAL A 61 5.23 -29.94 -26.36
C VAL A 61 4.03 -29.01 -26.31
N LEU A 62 4.29 -27.70 -26.33
CA LEU A 62 3.25 -26.69 -26.48
C LEU A 62 2.71 -26.75 -27.91
N LEU A 63 1.41 -27.04 -28.04
CA LEU A 63 0.72 -27.11 -29.32
C LEU A 63 0.09 -25.78 -29.70
N ASP A 64 -0.49 -25.07 -28.74
CA ASP A 64 -1.14 -23.77 -28.98
C ASP A 64 -1.25 -22.90 -27.71
N ASP A 65 -1.39 -21.59 -27.89
CA ASP A 65 -1.65 -20.59 -26.86
C ASP A 65 -2.86 -19.74 -27.28
N LEU A 66 -3.99 -19.91 -26.58
CA LEU A 66 -5.27 -19.29 -26.92
C LEU A 66 -5.40 -17.84 -26.44
N SER A 67 -4.36 -17.23 -25.87
CA SER A 67 -4.41 -15.82 -25.49
C SER A 67 -4.26 -14.91 -26.71
N GLN A 68 -5.19 -13.95 -26.86
CA GLN A 68 -5.13 -12.94 -27.92
C GLN A 68 -4.06 -11.86 -27.69
N ASN A 69 -3.82 -11.47 -26.43
CA ASN A 69 -3.05 -10.26 -26.12
C ASN A 69 -1.99 -10.41 -25.00
N MET A 70 -1.90 -11.56 -24.32
CA MET A 70 -1.06 -11.70 -23.13
C MET A 70 -0.38 -13.07 -23.02
N MET A 71 0.87 -13.14 -23.46
CA MET A 71 1.71 -14.32 -23.27
C MET A 71 2.39 -14.24 -21.90
N ARG A 72 1.89 -14.99 -20.91
CA ARG A 72 2.49 -15.04 -19.56
C ARG A 72 2.60 -16.47 -19.05
N THR A 73 3.80 -16.83 -18.62
CA THR A 73 4.06 -18.05 -17.85
C THR A 73 4.46 -17.65 -16.43
N VAL A 74 3.75 -18.17 -15.43
CA VAL A 74 4.14 -18.03 -14.02
C VAL A 74 5.01 -19.24 -13.68
N ILE A 75 6.23 -18.98 -13.22
CA ILE A 75 7.16 -20.01 -12.74
C ILE A 75 7.57 -19.69 -11.29
N PRO A 76 7.84 -20.71 -10.46
CA PRO A 76 8.40 -20.53 -9.13
C PRO A 76 9.76 -19.81 -9.17
N GLU A 77 10.09 -19.05 -8.12
CA GLU A 77 11.36 -18.33 -8.03
C GLU A 77 12.60 -19.26 -8.06
N SER A 78 12.42 -20.51 -7.63
CA SER A 78 13.45 -21.56 -7.65
C SER A 78 13.81 -22.02 -9.07
N GLU A 79 12.93 -21.83 -10.04
CA GLU A 79 13.16 -22.17 -11.45
C GLU A 79 13.82 -21.02 -12.22
N ILE A 80 13.89 -19.82 -11.63
CA ILE A 80 14.52 -18.65 -12.24
C ILE A 80 16.03 -18.73 -12.04
N SER A 81 16.79 -18.65 -13.14
CA SER A 81 18.25 -18.58 -13.11
C SER A 81 18.73 -17.45 -12.18
N PRO A 82 19.72 -17.71 -11.31
CA PRO A 82 20.25 -16.69 -10.40
C PRO A 82 20.82 -15.48 -11.15
N TYR A 83 21.35 -15.68 -12.36
CA TYR A 83 21.86 -14.60 -13.20
C TYR A 83 20.76 -13.68 -13.72
N ILE A 84 19.59 -14.22 -14.05
CA ILE A 84 18.44 -13.40 -14.47
C ILE A 84 17.96 -12.54 -13.30
N LYS A 85 17.85 -13.13 -12.10
CA LYS A 85 17.46 -12.39 -10.89
C LYS A 85 18.41 -11.23 -10.62
N GLN A 86 19.71 -11.48 -10.65
CA GLN A 86 20.73 -10.44 -10.45
C GLN A 86 20.69 -9.37 -11.54
N ALA A 87 20.54 -9.76 -12.80
CA ALA A 87 20.46 -8.82 -13.92
C ALA A 87 19.23 -7.89 -13.82
N THR A 88 18.07 -8.43 -13.46
CA THR A 88 16.86 -7.62 -13.27
C THR A 88 17.05 -6.60 -12.14
N VAL A 89 17.59 -7.02 -10.99
CA VAL A 89 17.87 -6.09 -9.88
C VAL A 89 18.84 -5.00 -10.31
N ALA A 90 19.93 -5.34 -11.01
CA ALA A 90 20.92 -4.37 -11.46
C ALA A 90 20.37 -3.33 -12.46
N ILE A 91 19.28 -3.65 -13.17
CA ILE A 91 18.63 -2.74 -14.14
C ILE A 91 17.58 -1.86 -13.45
N GLU A 92 16.78 -2.43 -12.53
CA GLU A 92 15.63 -1.77 -11.91
C GLU A 92 16.00 -0.95 -10.66
N ASP A 93 17.02 -1.40 -9.92
CA ASP A 93 17.48 -0.75 -8.68
C ASP A 93 18.83 -0.05 -8.95
N THR A 94 18.75 1.19 -9.43
CA THR A 94 19.90 2.08 -9.65
C THR A 94 20.25 2.89 -8.41
#